data_AF-A0A521SSU0-F1
#
_entry.id   AF-A0A521SSU0-F1
#
_cell.length_a   1.000
_cell.length_b   1.000
_cell.length_c   1.000
_cell.angle_alpha   90.00
_cell.angle_beta   90.00
_cell.angle_gamma   90.00
#
_symmetry.space_group_name_H-M   'P 1'
#
loop_
_entity.id
_entity.type
_entity.pdbx_description
1 polymer ?
#
loop_
_entity_poly.entity_id
_entity_poly.type
_entity_poly.pdbx_seq_one_letter_code
_entity_poly.pdbx_strand_id
1 'polypeptide(L)'
;MTDHRWKVAEKDLAHRFDPLQIPFETTKELPPEESIIGQKRALRAIDFGLSIQDQGYNIYLSGTPGTGKNTIIKSMIARLAMTQPTPDDWCFVNNFHDPDRPKALNLPAGRGRLFQRDVDQLIGVLKGAFQKAFQSKEYEDQRRLIE
;
A
#
# COMPACT_ATOMS: atom_id res chain seq x y z
N MET A 1 -19.03 39.23 53.15
CA MET A 1 -19.03 37.81 53.51
C MET A 1 -18.67 37.03 52.26
N THR A 2 -17.45 36.50 52.20
CA THR A 2 -16.93 35.81 51.02
C THR A 2 -17.56 34.41 50.95
N ASP A 3 -18.33 34.14 49.89
CA ASP A 3 -18.95 32.84 49.66
C ASP A 3 -17.87 31.78 49.44
N HIS A 4 -17.78 30.82 50.36
CA HIS A 4 -16.77 29.77 50.39
C HIS A 4 -17.26 28.44 49.77
N ARG A 5 -18.39 28.42 49.06
CA ARG A 5 -19.00 27.19 48.54
C ARG A 5 -18.14 26.36 47.59
N TRP A 6 -17.07 26.93 47.04
CA TRP A 6 -16.13 26.26 46.12
C TRP A 6 -14.72 26.08 46.70
N LYS A 7 -14.53 26.27 48.01
CA LYS A 7 -13.22 26.16 48.64
C LYS A 7 -12.82 24.69 48.74
N VAL A 8 -11.78 24.29 48.00
CA VAL A 8 -11.23 22.93 48.04
C VAL A 8 -10.09 22.89 49.07
N ALA A 9 -9.94 21.77 49.79
CA ALA A 9 -8.85 21.62 50.75
C ALA A 9 -7.52 21.45 50.01
N GLU A 10 -6.42 21.94 50.60
CA GLU A 10 -5.08 21.87 49.99
C GLU A 10 -4.68 20.44 49.57
N LYS A 11 -5.05 19.45 50.39
CA LYS A 11 -4.83 18.03 50.14
C LYS A 11 -5.51 17.51 48.86
N ASP A 12 -6.58 18.17 48.42
CA ASP A 12 -7.37 17.80 47.24
C ASP A 12 -6.93 18.58 45.99
N LEU A 13 -5.96 19.50 46.12
CA LEU A 13 -5.40 20.27 45.00
C LEU A 13 -4.37 19.47 44.20
N ALA A 14 -3.81 18.40 44.75
CA ALA A 14 -2.74 17.62 44.14
C ALA A 14 -3.13 16.15 43.99
N HIS A 15 -3.10 15.64 42.76
CA HIS A 15 -3.14 14.20 42.52
C HIS A 15 -1.81 13.58 42.94
N ARG A 16 -1.78 12.83 44.05
CA ARG A 16 -0.60 12.10 44.49
C ARG A 16 -0.65 10.67 43.97
N PHE A 17 0.31 10.33 43.12
CA PHE A 17 0.54 8.96 42.67
C PHE A 17 1.75 8.40 43.44
N ASP A 18 1.61 7.20 44.01
CA ASP A 18 2.69 6.51 44.69
C ASP A 18 3.55 5.75 43.67
N PRO A 19 4.82 6.14 43.46
CA PRO A 19 5.69 5.49 42.48
C PRO A 19 5.93 4.00 42.75
N LEU A 20 5.77 3.55 44.00
CA LEU A 20 5.92 2.13 44.37
C LEU A 20 4.82 1.24 43.76
N GLN A 21 3.77 1.83 43.17
CA GLN A 21 2.72 1.10 42.46
C GLN A 21 3.14 0.69 41.03
N ILE A 22 4.28 1.15 40.52
CA ILE A 22 4.76 0.83 39.18
C ILE A 22 5.57 -0.48 39.24
N PRO A 23 5.15 -1.56 38.54
CA PRO A 23 5.76 -2.89 38.69
C PRO A 23 7.04 -3.09 37.84
N PHE A 24 7.83 -2.04 37.63
CA PHE A 24 9.09 -2.10 36.87
C PHE A 24 10.06 -1.03 37.35
N GLU A 25 11.36 -1.30 37.26
CA GLU A 25 12.40 -0.34 37.66
C GLU A 25 12.77 0.61 36.51
N THR A 26 12.76 0.10 35.27
CA THR A 26 13.13 0.86 34.08
C THR A 26 12.17 0.62 32.91
N THR A 27 11.99 1.62 32.04
CA THR A 27 11.16 1.49 30.84
C THR A 27 11.72 0.50 29.80
N LYS A 28 12.93 -0.04 30.01
CA LYS A 28 13.51 -1.11 29.17
C LYS A 28 12.85 -2.46 29.43
N GLU A 29 12.24 -2.64 30.61
CA GLU A 29 11.51 -3.86 30.99
C GLU A 29 10.12 -3.94 30.34
N LEU A 30 9.62 -2.82 29.82
CA LEU A 30 8.34 -2.77 29.16
C LEU A 30 8.46 -3.23 27.70
N PRO A 31 7.61 -4.16 27.24
CA PRO A 31 7.50 -4.43 25.82
C PRO A 31 7.04 -3.15 25.10
N PRO A 32 7.49 -2.91 23.86
CA PRO A 32 6.97 -1.81 23.07
C PRO A 32 5.47 -2.00 22.87
N GLU A 33 4.69 -1.03 23.32
CA GLU A 33 3.24 -1.03 23.17
C GLU A 33 2.89 -0.68 21.72
N GLU A 34 2.50 -1.67 20.93
CA GLU A 34 2.01 -1.46 19.56
C GLU A 34 0.54 -1.02 19.53
N SER A 35 -0.13 -1.01 20.69
CA SER A 35 -1.53 -0.60 20.76
C SER A 35 -1.69 0.92 20.68
N ILE A 36 -2.80 1.30 20.06
CA ILE A 36 -3.15 2.69 19.84
C ILE A 36 -3.83 3.19 21.10
N ILE A 37 -3.12 4.00 21.88
CA ILE A 37 -3.62 4.54 23.14
C ILE A 37 -4.69 5.60 22.86
N GLY A 38 -5.88 5.39 23.41
CA GLY A 38 -7.04 6.23 23.12
C GLY A 38 -7.59 5.98 21.71
N GLN A 39 -8.53 6.81 21.24
CA GLN A 39 -9.07 6.72 19.87
C GLN A 39 -9.98 5.52 19.53
N LYS A 40 -10.62 4.86 20.51
CA LYS A 40 -11.57 3.75 20.27
C LYS A 40 -12.64 4.03 19.20
N ARG A 41 -13.09 5.28 19.07
CA ARG A 41 -14.04 5.70 18.02
C ARG A 41 -13.39 5.69 16.63
N ALA A 42 -12.18 6.24 16.51
CA ALA A 42 -11.48 6.31 15.23
C ALA A 42 -11.10 4.91 14.73
N LEU A 43 -10.64 4.02 15.62
CA LEU A 43 -10.34 2.63 15.28
C LEU A 43 -11.55 1.92 14.68
N ARG A 44 -12.71 2.00 15.35
CA ARG A 44 -13.96 1.41 14.85
C ARG A 44 -14.39 1.97 13.50
N ALA A 45 -14.21 3.28 13.27
CA ALA A 45 -14.54 3.91 12.00
C ALA A 45 -13.60 3.44 10.86
N ILE A 46 -12.31 3.27 11.16
CA ILE A 46 -11.34 2.73 10.21
C ILE A 46 -11.64 1.26 9.90
N ASP A 47 -11.86 0.42 10.93
CA ASP A 47 -12.21 -1.00 10.75
C ASP A 47 -13.48 -1.15 9.91
N PHE A 48 -14.51 -0.34 10.17
CA PHE A 48 -15.74 -0.32 9.37
C PHE A 48 -15.49 0.14 7.93
N GLY A 49 -14.70 1.20 7.73
CA GLY A 49 -14.39 1.67 6.39
C GLY A 49 -13.60 0.65 5.57
N LEU A 50 -12.67 -0.06 6.22
CA LEU A 50 -11.85 -1.09 5.59
C LEU A 50 -12.60 -2.40 5.30
N SER A 51 -13.75 -2.64 5.96
CA SER A 51 -14.57 -3.82 5.68
C SER A 51 -15.47 -3.67 4.45
N ILE A 52 -15.65 -2.45 3.93
CA ILE A 52 -16.43 -2.19 2.72
C ILE A 52 -15.58 -2.54 1.49
N GLN A 53 -16.06 -3.50 0.69
CA GLN A 53 -15.37 -3.98 -0.52
C GLN A 53 -15.89 -3.32 -1.80
N ASP A 54 -16.99 -2.59 -1.72
CA ASP A 54 -17.62 -1.93 -2.87
C ASP A 54 -16.77 -0.76 -3.39
N GLN A 55 -16.78 -0.60 -4.72
CA GLN A 55 -16.13 0.53 -5.38
C GLN A 55 -16.84 1.85 -5.03
N GLY A 56 -16.06 2.93 -4.96
CA GLY A 56 -16.58 4.28 -4.69
C GLY A 56 -16.55 4.70 -3.21
N TYR A 57 -16.17 3.82 -2.30
CA TYR A 57 -15.98 4.13 -0.89
C TYR A 57 -14.52 4.47 -0.58
N ASN A 58 -14.28 5.63 0.04
CA ASN A 58 -12.96 6.10 0.44
C ASN A 58 -12.97 6.52 1.91
N ILE A 59 -11.84 6.36 2.60
CA ILE A 59 -11.69 6.77 4.00
C ILE A 59 -10.85 8.06 4.05
N TYR A 60 -11.37 9.09 4.73
CA TYR A 60 -10.64 10.32 5.03
C TYR A 60 -10.35 10.40 6.54
N LEU A 61 -9.09 10.63 6.92
CA LEU A 61 -8.67 10.75 8.31
C LEU A 61 -8.25 12.18 8.65
N SER A 62 -8.94 12.79 9.61
CA SER A 62 -8.63 14.12 10.15
C SER A 62 -8.29 14.07 11.64
N GLY A 63 -7.50 15.03 12.10
CA GLY A 63 -7.20 15.23 13.52
C GLY A 63 -5.93 16.04 13.72
N THR A 64 -5.67 16.47 14.95
CA THR A 64 -4.52 17.30 15.32
C THR A 64 -3.20 16.70 14.83
N PRO A 65 -2.23 17.51 14.36
CA PRO A 65 -0.87 17.02 14.09
C PRO A 65 -0.26 16.30 15.30
N GLY A 66 0.60 15.31 15.07
CA GLY A 66 1.27 14.56 16.13
C GLY A 66 0.46 13.43 16.78
N THR A 67 -0.81 13.23 16.43
CA THR A 67 -1.67 12.18 17.06
C THR A 67 -1.50 10.77 16.46
N GLY A 68 -0.42 10.49 15.74
CA GLY A 68 -0.14 9.15 15.22
C GLY A 68 -1.05 8.63 14.11
N LYS A 69 -1.92 9.46 13.49
CA LYS A 69 -2.90 9.04 12.46
C LYS A 69 -2.30 8.14 11.36
N ASN A 70 -1.14 8.52 10.82
CA ASN A 70 -0.47 7.76 9.76
C ASN A 70 0.03 6.40 10.27
N THR A 71 0.56 6.35 11.49
CA THR A 71 1.03 5.09 12.10
C THR A 71 -0.16 4.14 12.30
N ILE A 72 -1.28 4.66 12.80
CA ILE A 72 -2.52 3.92 13.03
C ILE A 72 -3.04 3.29 11.74
N ILE A 73 -3.32 4.12 10.73
CA ILE A 73 -3.94 3.63 9.48
C ILE A 73 -3.01 2.65 8.74
N LYS A 74 -1.70 2.89 8.72
CA LYS A 74 -0.74 1.98 8.09
C LYS A 74 -0.67 0.63 8.79
N SER A 75 -0.64 0.62 10.13
CA SER A 75 -0.64 -0.62 10.91
C SER A 75 -1.90 -1.44 10.66
N MET A 76 -3.07 -0.79 10.65
CA MET A 76 -4.34 -1.47 10.38
C MET A 76 -4.43 -2.01 8.94
N ILE A 77 -4.01 -1.23 7.95
CA ILE A 77 -3.98 -1.67 6.54
C ILE A 77 -2.98 -2.83 6.36
N ALA A 78 -1.79 -2.76 6.97
CA ALA A 78 -0.79 -3.82 6.87
C ALA A 78 -1.31 -5.14 7.44
N ARG A 79 -1.95 -5.09 8.63
CA ARG A 79 -2.58 -6.26 9.25
C ARG A 79 -3.69 -6.84 8.38
N LEU A 80 -4.51 -6.00 7.76
CA LEU A 80 -5.56 -6.46 6.84
C LEU A 80 -4.95 -7.10 5.59
N ALA A 81 -3.97 -6.45 4.96
CA ALA A 81 -3.33 -6.90 3.73
C ALA A 81 -2.69 -8.29 3.86
N MET A 82 -2.15 -8.64 5.04
CA MET A 82 -1.63 -9.99 5.33
C MET A 82 -2.67 -11.11 5.18
N THR A 83 -3.96 -10.79 5.27
CA THR A 83 -5.07 -11.75 5.15
C THR A 83 -5.72 -11.75 3.77
N GLN A 84 -5.29 -10.85 2.88
CA GLN A 84 -5.85 -10.70 1.54
C GLN A 84 -5.05 -11.51 0.52
N PRO A 85 -5.67 -11.92 -0.60
CA PRO A 85 -4.93 -12.51 -1.72
C PRO A 85 -3.87 -11.52 -2.23
N THR A 86 -2.74 -12.06 -2.70
CA THR A 86 -1.74 -11.23 -3.39
C THR A 86 -2.39 -10.59 -4.62
N PRO A 87 -2.27 -9.27 -4.80
CA PRO A 87 -2.89 -8.59 -5.93
C PRO A 87 -2.27 -9.04 -7.25
N ASP A 88 -3.08 -8.99 -8.31
CA ASP A 88 -2.64 -9.23 -9.69
C ASP A 88 -1.56 -8.23 -10.12
N ASP A 89 -0.69 -8.67 -11.04
CA ASP A 89 0.27 -7.82 -11.71
C ASP A 89 -0.42 -7.07 -12.85
N TRP A 90 -0.38 -5.75 -12.82
CA TRP A 90 -0.82 -4.91 -13.93
C TRP A 90 0.35 -4.47 -14.80
N CYS A 91 0.33 -4.86 -16.08
CA CYS A 91 1.37 -4.53 -17.04
C CYS A 91 0.83 -3.62 -18.14
N PHE A 92 1.47 -2.47 -18.36
CA PHE A 92 1.18 -1.62 -19.50
C PHE A 92 2.01 -2.06 -20.71
N VAL A 93 1.33 -2.37 -21.81
CA VAL A 93 1.97 -2.72 -23.09
C VAL A 93 1.71 -1.65 -24.13
N ASN A 94 2.67 -1.50 -25.05
CA ASN A 94 2.55 -0.55 -26.14
C ASN A 94 1.31 -0.88 -27.00
N ASN A 95 0.60 0.17 -27.38
CA ASN A 95 -0.54 0.06 -28.28
C ASN A 95 -0.12 0.55 -29.66
N PHE A 96 0.12 -0.38 -30.60
CA PHE A 96 0.59 -0.04 -31.95
C PHE A 96 -0.40 0.77 -32.78
N HIS A 97 -1.68 0.84 -32.39
CA HIS A 97 -2.68 1.66 -33.09
C HIS A 97 -2.74 3.08 -32.56
N ASP A 98 -2.47 3.27 -31.27
CA ASP A 98 -2.54 4.55 -30.57
C ASP A 98 -1.46 4.61 -29.48
N PRO A 99 -0.25 5.10 -29.80
CA PRO A 99 0.90 5.11 -28.90
C PRO A 99 0.68 5.90 -27.61
N ASP A 100 -0.21 6.90 -27.62
CA ASP A 100 -0.54 7.72 -26.44
C ASP A 100 -1.50 6.99 -25.47
N ARG A 101 -2.00 5.82 -25.86
CA ARG A 101 -2.94 5.01 -25.07
C ARG A 101 -2.43 3.59 -24.89
N PRO A 102 -1.47 3.36 -23.97
CA PRO A 102 -0.99 2.02 -23.65
C PRO A 102 -2.13 1.12 -23.17
N LYS A 103 -2.06 -0.17 -23.50
CA LYS A 103 -3.06 -1.15 -23.06
C LYS A 103 -2.64 -1.74 -21.72
N ALA A 104 -3.59 -1.83 -20.79
CA ALA A 104 -3.37 -2.49 -19.51
C ALA A 104 -3.71 -4.00 -19.63
N LEU A 105 -2.78 -4.85 -19.25
CA LEU A 105 -2.99 -6.28 -19.09
C LEU A 105 -3.02 -6.61 -17.60
N ASN A 106 -4.06 -7.33 -17.16
CA ASN A 106 -4.10 -7.97 -15.86
C ASN A 106 -3.48 -9.36 -15.99
N LEU A 107 -2.50 -9.66 -15.14
CA LEU A 107 -1.85 -10.95 -15.05
C LEU A 107 -1.91 -11.46 -13.60
N PRO A 108 -2.05 -12.78 -13.35
CA PRO A 108 -1.99 -13.31 -12.00
C PRO A 108 -0.71 -12.90 -11.27
N ALA A 109 -0.78 -12.73 -9.95
CA ALA A 109 0.34 -12.31 -9.12
C ALA A 109 1.67 -13.02 -9.47
N GLY A 110 2.72 -12.22 -9.72
CA GLY A 110 4.06 -12.69 -10.07
C GLY A 110 4.26 -13.08 -11.54
N ARG A 111 3.22 -13.11 -12.38
CA ARG A 111 3.33 -13.43 -13.81
C ARG A 111 3.79 -12.26 -14.67
N GLY A 112 3.70 -11.03 -14.20
CA GLY A 112 4.12 -9.84 -14.95
C GLY A 112 5.61 -9.85 -15.31
N ARG A 113 6.46 -10.27 -14.37
CA ARG A 113 7.92 -10.41 -14.62
C ARG A 113 8.23 -11.52 -15.61
N LEU A 114 7.48 -12.62 -15.57
CA LEU A 114 7.63 -13.72 -16.53
C LEU A 114 7.24 -13.24 -17.93
N PHE A 115 6.07 -12.60 -18.04
CA PHE A 115 5.61 -12.01 -19.29
C PHE A 115 6.62 -11.04 -19.91
N GLN A 116 7.21 -10.14 -19.10
CA GLN A 116 8.26 -9.24 -19.55
C GLN A 116 9.44 -10.00 -20.17
N ARG A 117 9.96 -11.01 -19.47
CA ARG A 117 11.10 -11.82 -19.94
C ARG A 117 10.78 -12.57 -21.22
N ASP A 118 9.58 -13.12 -21.32
CA ASP A 118 9.13 -13.86 -22.50
C ASP A 118 9.03 -12.92 -23.72
N VAL A 119 8.53 -11.70 -23.53
CA VAL A 119 8.49 -10.67 -24.59
C VAL A 119 9.89 -10.25 -25.03
N ASP A 120 10.81 -10.03 -24.09
CA ASP A 120 12.21 -9.68 -24.40
C ASP A 120 12.89 -10.79 -25.21
N GLN A 121 12.69 -12.04 -24.81
CA GLN A 121 13.22 -13.21 -25.53
C GLN A 121 12.60 -13.31 -26.93
N LEU A 122 11.28 -13.15 -27.05
CA LEU A 122 10.58 -13.16 -28.33
C LEU A 122 11.14 -12.10 -29.29
N ILE A 123 11.33 -10.86 -28.82
CA ILE A 123 11.91 -9.78 -29.61
C ILE A 123 13.32 -10.16 -30.09
N GLY A 124 14.14 -10.77 -29.23
CA GLY A 124 15.47 -11.26 -29.60
C GLY A 124 15.42 -12.30 -30.71
N VAL A 125 14.54 -13.30 -30.58
CA VAL A 125 14.34 -14.35 -31.59
C VAL A 125 13.85 -13.76 -32.91
N LEU A 126 12.86 -12.88 -32.86
CA LEU A 126 12.29 -12.24 -34.05
C LEU A 126 13.33 -11.40 -34.81
N LYS A 127 14.17 -10.64 -34.11
CA LYS A 127 15.26 -9.88 -34.75
C LYS A 127 16.20 -10.79 -35.57
N GLY A 128 16.60 -11.92 -34.99
CA GLY A 128 17.44 -12.90 -35.69
C GLY A 128 16.74 -13.59 -36.86
N ALA A 129 15.47 -13.96 -36.67
CA ALA A 129 14.66 -14.58 -37.72
C ALA A 129 14.45 -13.63 -38.90
N PHE A 130 14.13 -12.35 -38.64
CA PHE A 130 13.97 -11.34 -39.67
C PHE A 130 15.25 -11.13 -40.47
N GLN A 131 16.41 -10.99 -39.82
CA GLN A 131 17.68 -10.86 -40.53
C GLN A 131 17.94 -12.01 -41.50
N LYS A 132 17.65 -13.25 -41.09
CA LYS A 132 17.81 -14.44 -41.95
C LYS A 132 16.79 -14.47 -43.08
N ALA A 133 15.52 -14.16 -42.80
CA ALA A 133 14.45 -14.17 -43.79
C ALA A 133 14.69 -13.12 -44.89
N PHE A 134 15.16 -11.93 -44.52
CA PHE A 134 15.48 -10.86 -45.48
C PHE A 134 16.76 -11.11 -46.30
N GLN A 135 17.60 -12.06 -45.89
CA GLN A 135 18.77 -12.53 -46.64
C GLN A 135 18.49 -13.81 -47.45
N SER A 136 17.25 -14.32 -47.39
CA SER A 136 16.87 -15.51 -48.16
C SER A 136 16.75 -15.20 -49.64
N LYS A 137 17.15 -16.18 -50.47
CA LYS A 137 17.11 -16.06 -51.92
C LYS A 137 15.69 -15.83 -52.44
N GLU A 138 14.68 -16.42 -51.79
CA GLU A 138 13.27 -16.15 -52.10
C GLU A 138 12.88 -14.66 -51.90
N TYR A 139 13.44 -13.96 -50.90
CA TYR A 139 13.16 -12.54 -50.68
C TYR A 139 13.86 -11.64 -51.71
N GLU A 140 15.09 -11.98 -52.11
CA GLU A 140 15.80 -11.30 -53.20
C GLU A 140 15.07 -11.47 -54.55
N ASP A 141 14.61 -12.69 -54.84
CA ASP A 141 13.88 -13.01 -56.07
C ASP A 141 12.52 -12.30 -56.10
N GLN A 142 11.80 -12.20 -54.98
CA GLN A 142 10.55 -11.43 -54.89
C GLN A 142 10.77 -9.91 -54.95
N ARG A 143 11.85 -9.36 -54.37
CA ARG A 143 12.17 -7.92 -54.55
C ARG A 143 12.45 -7.59 -56.01
N ARG A 144 13.20 -8.44 -56.73
CA ARG A 144 13.47 -8.27 -58.16
C ARG A 144 12.25 -8.35 -59.07
N LEU A 145 11.14 -8.92 -58.59
CA LEU A 145 9.86 -8.98 -59.30
C LEU A 145 8.98 -7.74 -59.06
N ILE A 146 9.29 -6.95 -58.03
CA ILE A 146 8.55 -5.74 -57.64
C ILE A 146 9.31 -4.46 -58.05
N GLU A 147 10.64 -4.53 -58.20
CA GLU A 147 11.45 -3.55 -58.96
C GLU A 147 11.33 -3.75 -60.47
#